data_AF-A0A9P6KZ36-F1
#
_entry.id   AF-A0A9P6KZ36-F1
#
_cell.length_a   1.000
_cell.length_b   1.000
_cell.length_c   1.000
_cell.angle_alpha   90.00
_cell.angle_beta   90.00
_cell.angle_gamma   90.00
#
_symmetry.space_group_name_H-M   'P 1'
#
loop_
_entity.id
_entity.type
_entity.pdbx_description
1 polymer ?
#
loop_
_entity_poly.entity_id
_entity_poly.type
_entity_poly.pdbx_seq_one_letter_code
_entity_poly.pdbx_strand_id
1 'polypeptide(L)'
;MLSLQKKTIKKKLCKKKILTDVDSLIEKLYSEDKINEFMTTDTIYTIVMINLSNKHPVFKRLMNNKYLFDLEFEIVDNKLSTSNNKSSPYEVVDFDEDEYNKHVEEDSKSASFELQLKIGEILNGKCEYVYVCFAAGKFYVGVKYLNTLEDYISVSKILKESLKSCDILSEEYRCVFNEKNIEIKKSNLRIIYEELIAHVKAIKMPLGVVDDECLGIDTIYSDFVDVYIQLEYSDKWPKDSHAVGYAKTAFYCEIYKRSKFRHFVDEDCVVLKYKNVFFKILILEEMKIDFVIKKSLYRSLDSVSRSYPNLKNNIRMVKKYLSSHGYYPFYLNDLFVDVICLCLEKIDCPSRFLREFLEYNFDFKKLNVETLEVQDSSVKRFCLYKKLDNIFLDLPESIVVKRLKMLNRLLLGGPYDLCYPNCYDYDFCLSYFPRENFNIFEKEGLICQFLDYKILEKKEVKKRAYFYYSEAHKMLMVKCRKENDVIPLMYYLLSVTSFKYILTNCEKHRK
;
A
#
# COMPACT_ATOMS: atom_id res chain seq x y z
N MET A 1 -13.65 -36.78 24.08
CA MET A 1 -13.49 -35.30 24.11
C MET A 1 -12.13 -34.85 23.56
N LEU A 2 -11.04 -35.51 23.95
CA LEU A 2 -9.66 -35.20 23.49
C LEU A 2 -9.46 -35.23 21.97
N SER A 3 -10.14 -36.10 21.22
CA SER A 3 -10.07 -36.12 19.75
C SER A 3 -10.51 -34.79 19.10
N LEU A 4 -11.61 -34.19 19.58
CA LEU A 4 -12.08 -32.88 19.07
C LEU A 4 -11.08 -31.76 19.41
N GLN A 5 -10.45 -31.85 20.57
CA GLN A 5 -9.44 -30.88 21.03
C GLN A 5 -8.16 -31.00 20.18
N LYS A 6 -7.65 -32.22 19.95
CA LYS A 6 -6.55 -32.53 19.02
C LYS A 6 -6.80 -31.91 17.65
N LYS A 7 -7.95 -32.23 17.04
CA LYS A 7 -8.36 -31.70 15.72
C LYS A 7 -8.40 -30.16 15.70
N THR A 8 -8.96 -29.54 16.73
CA THR A 8 -9.05 -28.07 16.81
C THR A 8 -7.67 -27.42 16.91
N ILE A 9 -6.75 -28.01 17.68
CA ILE A 9 -5.39 -27.50 17.85
C ILE A 9 -4.61 -27.63 16.54
N LYS A 10 -4.66 -28.80 15.88
CA LYS A 10 -4.07 -29.02 14.55
C LYS A 10 -4.57 -28.01 13.54
N LYS A 11 -5.89 -27.77 13.48
CA LYS A 11 -6.50 -26.76 12.61
C LYS A 11 -5.99 -25.34 12.89
N LYS A 12 -5.84 -24.96 14.17
CA LYS A 12 -5.28 -23.64 14.56
C LYS A 12 -3.82 -23.49 14.10
N LEU A 13 -3.00 -24.53 14.23
CA LEU A 13 -1.59 -24.52 13.81
C LEU A 13 -1.42 -24.56 12.29
N CYS A 14 -2.18 -25.40 11.60
CA CYS A 14 -2.19 -25.49 10.14
C CYS A 14 -2.55 -24.15 9.48
N LYS A 15 -3.55 -23.42 10.01
CA LYS A 15 -3.88 -22.04 9.58
C LYS A 15 -2.72 -21.04 9.69
N LYS A 16 -1.72 -21.35 10.52
CA LYS A 16 -0.52 -20.54 10.72
C LYS A 16 0.71 -21.13 10.04
N LYS A 17 0.52 -22.13 9.17
CA LYS A 17 1.57 -22.89 8.47
C LYS A 17 2.57 -23.55 9.42
N ILE A 18 2.12 -23.95 10.60
CA ILE A 18 2.94 -24.61 11.61
C ILE A 18 2.55 -26.08 11.67
N LEU A 19 3.54 -26.93 11.43
CA LEU A 19 3.45 -28.38 11.54
C LEU A 19 4.14 -28.83 12.81
N THR A 20 3.44 -29.64 13.59
CA THR A 20 3.99 -30.29 14.78
C THR A 20 3.15 -31.51 15.13
N ASP A 21 3.79 -32.50 15.77
CA ASP A 21 3.11 -33.68 16.26
C ASP A 21 2.29 -33.35 17.53
N VAL A 22 1.04 -32.93 17.27
CA VAL A 22 0.07 -32.58 18.32
C VAL A 22 -0.39 -33.82 19.08
N ASP A 23 -0.50 -34.97 18.42
CA ASP A 23 -1.10 -36.17 19.00
C ASP A 23 -0.18 -36.78 20.05
N SER A 24 1.09 -37.00 19.70
CA SER A 24 2.10 -37.49 20.64
C SER A 24 2.27 -36.57 21.84
N LEU A 25 2.23 -35.24 21.61
CA LEU A 25 2.37 -34.27 22.69
C LEU A 25 1.16 -34.28 23.64
N ILE A 26 -0.07 -34.32 23.10
CA ILE A 26 -1.28 -34.36 23.92
C ILE A 26 -1.35 -35.66 24.72
N GLU A 27 -0.98 -36.80 24.13
CA GLU A 27 -0.92 -38.07 24.84
C GLU A 27 0.09 -38.05 25.97
N LYS A 28 1.29 -37.50 25.72
CA LYS A 28 2.30 -37.30 26.76
C LYS A 28 1.77 -36.42 27.89
N LEU A 29 1.19 -35.25 27.58
CA LEU A 29 0.68 -34.33 28.60
C LEU A 29 -0.49 -34.92 29.40
N TYR A 30 -1.31 -35.74 28.76
CA TYR A 30 -2.40 -36.45 29.44
C TYR A 30 -1.86 -37.52 30.38
N SER A 31 -0.85 -38.30 29.95
CA SER A 31 -0.19 -39.30 30.81
C SER A 31 0.58 -38.70 31.99
N GLU A 32 1.01 -37.45 31.86
CA GLU A 32 1.68 -36.68 32.92
C GLU A 32 0.70 -35.90 33.83
N ASP A 33 -0.61 -36.14 33.71
CA ASP A 33 -1.68 -35.43 34.45
C ASP A 33 -1.68 -33.90 34.27
N LYS A 34 -1.00 -33.38 33.24
CA LYS A 34 -0.90 -31.93 32.95
C LYS A 34 -2.14 -31.40 32.24
N ILE A 35 -2.85 -32.26 31.53
CA ILE A 35 -4.15 -31.97 30.92
C ILE A 35 -5.11 -33.11 31.22
N ASN A 36 -6.41 -32.81 31.22
CA ASN A 36 -7.45 -33.84 31.31
C ASN A 36 -8.62 -33.52 30.38
N GLU A 37 -9.52 -34.50 30.20
CA GLU A 37 -10.64 -34.39 29.28
C GLU A 37 -11.71 -33.35 29.66
N PHE A 38 -11.71 -32.90 30.92
CA PHE A 38 -12.64 -31.88 31.42
C PHE A 38 -12.16 -30.45 31.19
N MET A 39 -10.90 -30.25 30.80
CA MET A 39 -10.36 -28.93 30.48
C MET A 39 -10.95 -28.38 29.18
N THR A 40 -11.10 -27.07 29.08
CA THR A 40 -11.56 -26.42 27.85
C THR A 40 -10.50 -26.53 26.74
N THR A 41 -10.94 -26.48 25.48
CA THR A 41 -10.03 -26.51 24.32
C THR A 41 -9.00 -25.38 24.35
N ASP A 42 -9.36 -24.19 24.85
CA ASP A 42 -8.43 -23.06 24.94
C ASP A 42 -7.42 -23.23 26.09
N THR A 43 -7.82 -23.85 27.20
CA THR A 43 -6.90 -24.25 28.28
C THR A 43 -5.87 -25.25 27.77
N ILE A 44 -6.32 -26.31 27.09
CA ILE A 44 -5.42 -27.33 26.53
C ILE A 44 -4.52 -26.71 25.46
N TYR A 45 -5.07 -25.87 24.56
CA TYR A 45 -4.28 -25.15 23.56
C TYR A 45 -3.16 -24.33 24.21
N THR A 46 -3.47 -23.56 25.27
CA THR A 46 -2.48 -22.78 26.00
C THR A 46 -1.39 -23.66 26.61
N ILE A 47 -1.75 -24.77 27.28
CA ILE A 47 -0.79 -25.70 27.88
C ILE A 47 0.10 -26.36 26.81
N VAL A 48 -0.48 -26.77 25.68
CA VAL A 48 0.25 -27.34 24.54
C VAL A 48 1.23 -26.31 23.98
N MET A 49 0.83 -25.05 23.79
CA MET A 49 1.71 -23.99 23.30
C MET A 49 2.83 -23.66 24.30
N ILE A 50 2.55 -23.65 25.61
CA ILE A 50 3.58 -23.46 26.65
C ILE A 50 4.64 -24.56 26.54
N ASN A 51 4.23 -25.83 26.44
CA ASN A 51 5.17 -26.95 26.32
C ASN A 51 5.98 -26.88 25.01
N LEU A 52 5.34 -26.50 23.90
CA LEU A 52 6.04 -26.31 22.62
C LEU A 52 6.95 -25.08 22.61
N SER A 53 6.69 -24.07 23.43
CA SER A 53 7.52 -22.87 23.52
C SER A 53 8.96 -23.14 23.99
N ASN A 54 9.17 -24.27 24.69
CA ASN A 54 10.50 -24.75 25.04
C ASN A 54 11.27 -25.30 23.83
N LYS A 55 10.57 -25.70 22.76
CA LYS A 55 11.18 -26.23 21.53
C LYS A 55 11.49 -25.14 20.52
N HIS A 56 10.61 -24.15 20.39
CA HIS A 56 10.80 -23.07 19.43
C HIS A 56 10.09 -21.76 19.85
N PRO A 57 10.72 -20.58 19.70
CA PRO A 57 10.11 -19.30 20.07
C PRO A 57 8.79 -18.97 19.36
N VAL A 58 8.55 -19.55 18.18
CA VAL A 58 7.31 -19.34 17.40
C VAL A 58 6.04 -19.67 18.22
N PHE A 59 6.10 -20.71 19.06
CA PHE A 59 4.95 -21.12 19.88
C PHE A 59 4.65 -20.14 21.01
N LYS A 60 5.69 -19.47 21.56
CA LYS A 60 5.49 -18.37 22.51
C LYS A 60 4.78 -17.18 21.86
N ARG A 61 5.08 -16.90 20.58
CA ARG A 61 4.41 -15.82 19.83
C ARG A 61 2.99 -16.18 19.42
N LEU A 62 2.71 -17.44 19.09
CA LEU A 62 1.36 -17.94 18.84
C LEU A 62 0.41 -17.65 20.00
N MET A 63 0.84 -17.90 21.25
CA MET A 63 0.02 -17.63 22.45
C MET A 63 -0.36 -16.16 22.62
N ASN A 64 0.49 -15.25 22.15
CA ASN A 64 0.27 -13.82 22.29
C ASN A 64 -0.57 -13.23 21.15
N ASN A 65 -1.13 -14.06 20.25
CA ASN A 65 -1.78 -13.66 19.00
C ASN A 65 -0.95 -12.66 18.18
N LYS A 66 0.38 -12.73 18.30
CA LYS A 66 1.29 -11.83 17.58
C LYS A 66 1.56 -12.37 16.18
N TYR A 67 1.92 -11.44 15.30
CA TYR A 67 2.49 -11.76 14.00
C TYR A 67 3.76 -12.61 14.15
N LEU A 68 3.80 -13.70 13.37
CA LEU A 68 4.76 -14.80 13.55
C LEU A 68 6.03 -14.63 12.70
N PHE A 69 5.94 -14.12 11.48
CA PHE A 69 7.08 -14.08 10.56
C PHE A 69 7.04 -12.78 9.79
N ASP A 70 8.12 -12.01 9.74
CA ASP A 70 8.23 -10.81 8.91
C ASP A 70 8.64 -11.11 7.46
N LEU A 71 9.07 -12.34 7.19
CA LEU A 71 9.39 -12.83 5.85
C LEU A 71 8.92 -14.28 5.69
N GLU A 72 8.13 -14.57 4.64
CA GLU A 72 7.69 -15.92 4.28
C GLU A 72 8.08 -16.30 2.84
N PHE A 73 8.69 -17.48 2.67
CA PHE A 73 8.97 -18.04 1.35
C PHE A 73 8.92 -19.58 1.35
N GLU A 74 8.77 -20.15 0.17
CA GLU A 74 8.80 -21.57 -0.10
C GLU A 74 10.04 -21.93 -0.93
N ILE A 75 10.66 -23.07 -0.64
CA ILE A 75 11.73 -23.66 -1.46
C ILE A 75 11.16 -24.91 -2.12
N VAL A 76 11.13 -24.89 -3.45
CA VAL A 76 10.47 -25.90 -4.29
C VAL A 76 11.50 -26.53 -5.22
N ASP A 77 11.48 -27.86 -5.37
CA ASP A 77 12.29 -28.55 -6.38
C ASP A 77 11.71 -28.27 -7.78
N ASN A 78 12.56 -27.83 -8.72
CA ASN A 78 12.14 -27.54 -10.09
C ASN A 78 11.57 -28.77 -10.80
N LYS A 79 12.01 -29.98 -10.46
CA LYS A 79 11.55 -31.22 -11.10
C LYS A 79 10.11 -31.60 -10.70
N LEU A 80 9.70 -31.23 -9.48
CA LEU A 80 8.35 -31.48 -8.95
C LEU A 80 7.29 -30.49 -9.47
N SER A 81 7.71 -29.38 -10.11
CA SER A 81 6.81 -28.32 -10.57
C SER A 81 5.97 -28.66 -11.82
N THR A 82 6.21 -29.81 -12.47
CA THR A 82 5.49 -30.24 -13.68
C THR A 82 4.20 -31.01 -13.39
N SER A 83 3.91 -31.37 -12.13
CA SER A 83 2.67 -32.04 -11.74
C SER A 83 1.77 -31.15 -10.87
N ASN A 84 0.76 -30.56 -11.50
CA ASN A 84 -0.40 -29.89 -10.91
C ASN A 84 -0.15 -28.72 -9.95
N ASN A 85 -0.59 -27.52 -10.38
CA ASN A 85 -0.94 -26.37 -9.55
C ASN A 85 -2.05 -26.73 -8.53
N LYS A 86 -1.76 -27.59 -7.56
CA LYS A 86 -2.58 -27.68 -6.36
C LYS A 86 -2.18 -26.49 -5.49
N SER A 87 -3.19 -25.73 -5.08
CA SER A 87 -3.13 -24.67 -4.08
C SER A 87 -2.19 -25.04 -2.95
N SER A 88 -1.54 -24.04 -2.34
CA SER A 88 -0.71 -24.27 -1.15
C SER A 88 -1.47 -25.16 -0.16
N PRO A 89 -0.85 -26.19 0.48
CA PRO A 89 -1.54 -27.05 1.46
C PRO A 89 -2.10 -26.26 2.66
N TYR A 90 -1.79 -24.96 2.74
CA TYR A 90 -2.26 -24.03 3.74
C TYR A 90 -3.44 -23.14 3.28
N GLU A 91 -3.88 -23.25 2.02
CA GLU A 91 -5.02 -22.51 1.44
C GLU A 91 -6.32 -23.33 1.40
N VAL A 92 -6.34 -24.52 2.00
CA VAL A 92 -7.51 -25.40 1.98
C VAL A 92 -8.65 -24.77 2.81
N VAL A 93 -9.80 -24.58 2.15
CA VAL A 93 -11.03 -24.00 2.74
C VAL A 93 -11.58 -24.90 3.86
N ASP A 94 -11.30 -26.21 3.78
CA ASP A 94 -11.65 -27.23 4.76
C ASP A 94 -10.39 -27.92 5.30
N PHE A 95 -10.26 -28.00 6.63
CA PHE A 95 -9.11 -28.64 7.27
C PHE A 95 -9.23 -30.17 7.16
N ASP A 96 -8.29 -30.79 6.46
CA ASP A 96 -8.10 -32.24 6.39
C ASP A 96 -7.08 -32.69 7.46
N GLU A 97 -7.52 -33.57 8.35
CA GLU A 97 -6.71 -34.05 9.47
C GLU A 97 -5.70 -35.12 9.02
N ASP A 98 -6.07 -35.95 8.03
CA ASP A 98 -5.21 -37.02 7.54
C ASP A 98 -4.05 -36.43 6.71
N GLU A 99 -4.34 -35.40 5.90
CA GLU A 99 -3.32 -34.64 5.18
C GLU A 99 -2.35 -33.93 6.13
N TYR A 100 -2.85 -33.33 7.22
CA TYR A 100 -2.00 -32.73 8.25
C TYR A 100 -1.05 -33.74 8.89
N ASN A 101 -1.57 -34.90 9.32
CA ASN A 101 -0.77 -35.93 9.97
C ASN A 101 0.30 -36.47 9.01
N LYS A 102 -0.08 -36.69 7.75
CA LYS A 102 0.85 -37.10 6.71
C LYS A 102 1.99 -36.10 6.54
N HIS A 103 1.71 -34.80 6.52
CA HIS A 103 2.77 -33.79 6.43
C HIS A 103 3.67 -33.73 7.68
N VAL A 104 3.13 -33.98 8.86
CA VAL A 104 3.94 -34.08 10.09
C VAL A 104 4.90 -35.29 10.03
N GLU A 105 4.49 -36.38 9.40
CA GLU A 105 5.33 -37.56 9.15
C GLU A 105 6.34 -37.33 8.01
N GLU A 106 5.94 -36.62 6.95
CA GLU A 106 6.79 -36.26 5.80
C GLU A 106 7.87 -35.22 6.16
N ASP A 107 7.66 -34.42 7.20
CA ASP A 107 8.64 -33.41 7.63
C ASP A 107 9.94 -34.07 8.09
N SER A 108 10.97 -34.02 7.23
CA SER A 108 12.32 -34.44 7.58
C SER A 108 12.88 -33.47 8.62
N LYS A 109 12.64 -33.76 9.90
CA LYS A 109 13.06 -32.92 11.04
C LYS A 109 14.56 -32.57 10.98
N SER A 110 15.39 -33.45 10.41
CA SER A 110 16.83 -33.18 10.21
C SER A 110 17.08 -32.11 9.14
N ALA A 111 16.50 -32.26 7.95
CA ALA A 111 16.71 -31.32 6.85
C ALA A 111 16.06 -29.94 7.14
N SER A 112 14.86 -29.93 7.73
CA SER A 112 14.19 -28.71 8.18
C SER A 112 15.03 -27.97 9.24
N PHE A 113 15.63 -28.68 10.19
CA PHE A 113 16.49 -28.10 11.21
C PHE A 113 17.82 -27.57 10.65
N GLU A 114 18.48 -28.30 9.77
CA GLU A 114 19.73 -27.86 9.12
C GLU A 114 19.49 -26.60 8.27
N LEU A 115 18.40 -26.59 7.49
CA LEU A 115 18.02 -25.44 6.67
C LEU A 115 17.66 -24.22 7.55
N GLN A 116 17.00 -24.45 8.69
CA GLN A 116 16.73 -23.42 9.68
C GLN A 116 18.01 -22.75 10.19
N LEU A 117 19.02 -23.56 10.58
CA LEU A 117 20.32 -23.04 11.00
C LEU A 117 21.00 -22.26 9.87
N LYS A 118 20.97 -22.79 8.65
CA LYS A 118 21.63 -22.16 7.51
C LYS A 118 21.05 -20.80 7.17
N ILE A 119 19.72 -20.67 7.18
CA ILE A 119 19.05 -19.39 6.96
C ILE A 119 19.38 -18.40 8.09
N GLY A 120 19.44 -18.89 9.33
CA GLY A 120 19.89 -18.09 10.48
C GLY A 120 21.31 -17.52 10.29
N GLU A 121 22.24 -18.33 9.78
CA GLU A 121 23.62 -17.91 9.44
C GLU A 121 23.63 -16.86 8.32
N ILE A 122 22.89 -17.08 7.24
CA ILE A 122 22.81 -16.14 6.10
C ILE A 122 22.32 -14.77 6.57
N LEU A 123 21.35 -14.76 7.48
CA LEU A 123 20.77 -13.53 8.04
C LEU A 123 21.60 -12.98 9.22
N ASN A 124 22.71 -13.63 9.58
CA ASN A 124 23.79 -13.14 10.45
C ASN A 124 23.31 -12.46 11.74
N GLY A 125 22.49 -13.15 12.53
CA GLY A 125 22.04 -12.64 13.84
C GLY A 125 21.02 -11.51 13.76
N LYS A 126 20.48 -11.19 12.57
CA LYS A 126 19.40 -10.21 12.41
C LYS A 126 18.02 -10.80 12.77
N CYS A 127 17.93 -12.11 12.97
CA CYS A 127 16.70 -12.83 13.21
C CYS A 127 16.49 -13.16 14.70
N GLU A 128 15.27 -12.94 15.19
CA GLU A 128 14.80 -13.46 16.47
C GLU A 128 14.65 -14.98 16.41
N TYR A 129 14.08 -15.48 15.30
CA TYR A 129 14.04 -16.91 14.99
C TYR A 129 13.75 -17.15 13.50
N VAL A 130 14.07 -18.36 13.06
CA VAL A 130 13.68 -18.90 11.74
C VAL A 130 12.88 -20.17 12.02
N TYR A 131 11.77 -20.35 11.33
CA TYR A 131 10.97 -21.58 11.37
C TYR A 131 10.98 -22.21 9.99
N VAL A 132 11.25 -23.51 9.93
CA VAL A 132 11.24 -24.29 8.71
C VAL A 132 10.41 -25.55 8.93
N CYS A 133 9.57 -25.89 7.96
CA CYS A 133 8.93 -27.21 7.89
C CYS A 133 8.86 -27.67 6.44
N PHE A 134 8.89 -28.99 6.24
CA PHE A 134 8.69 -29.60 4.94
C PHE A 134 7.27 -30.17 4.84
N ALA A 135 6.56 -29.83 3.77
CA ALA A 135 5.19 -30.29 3.53
C ALA A 135 4.91 -30.34 2.03
N ALA A 136 4.22 -31.38 1.57
CA ALA A 136 3.79 -31.50 0.17
C ALA A 136 4.92 -31.30 -0.86
N GLY A 137 6.13 -31.82 -0.58
CA GLY A 137 7.27 -31.73 -1.49
C GLY A 137 8.01 -30.38 -1.50
N LYS A 138 7.73 -29.48 -0.55
CA LYS A 138 8.34 -28.15 -0.46
C LYS A 138 8.70 -27.77 0.97
N PHE A 139 9.79 -27.00 1.14
CA PHE A 139 10.09 -26.36 2.42
C PHE A 139 9.36 -25.04 2.52
N TYR A 140 8.60 -24.86 3.59
CA TYR A 140 8.10 -23.56 4.00
C TYR A 140 9.06 -22.94 5.00
N VAL A 141 9.39 -21.67 4.79
CA VAL A 141 10.28 -20.89 5.65
C VAL A 141 9.55 -19.63 6.13
N GLY A 142 9.55 -19.43 7.45
CA GLY A 142 9.13 -18.20 8.10
C GLY A 142 10.27 -17.59 8.92
N VAL A 143 10.57 -16.32 8.72
CA VAL A 143 11.64 -15.60 9.43
C VAL A 143 11.07 -14.48 10.28
N LYS A 144 11.52 -14.36 11.52
CA LYS A 144 11.22 -13.23 12.41
C LYS A 144 12.50 -12.43 12.68
N TYR A 145 12.49 -11.11 12.50
CA TYR A 145 13.65 -10.24 12.76
C TYR A 145 13.67 -9.72 14.20
N LEU A 146 14.87 -9.48 14.75
CA LEU A 146 15.06 -8.90 16.09
C LEU A 146 14.58 -7.45 16.17
N ASN A 147 14.90 -6.66 15.14
CA ASN A 147 14.60 -5.23 15.06
C ASN A 147 13.60 -4.97 13.92
N THR A 148 14.12 -4.67 12.74
CA THR A 148 13.37 -4.24 11.55
C THR A 148 13.92 -4.94 10.32
N LEU A 149 13.04 -5.25 9.36
CA LEU A 149 13.44 -5.83 8.10
C LEU A 149 14.21 -4.77 7.31
N GLU A 150 15.52 -4.93 7.17
CA GLU A 150 16.29 -4.18 6.17
C GLU A 150 15.79 -4.58 4.78
N ASP A 151 15.68 -3.58 3.89
CA ASP A 151 15.25 -3.69 2.48
C ASP A 151 14.93 -5.12 1.98
N TYR A 152 13.64 -5.45 1.97
CA TYR A 152 13.11 -6.74 1.54
C TYR A 152 13.73 -7.26 0.24
N ILE A 153 13.97 -6.37 -0.74
CA ILE A 153 14.48 -6.76 -2.05
C ILE A 153 15.91 -7.29 -1.90
N SER A 154 16.75 -6.54 -1.19
CA SER A 154 18.12 -6.92 -0.89
C SER A 154 18.18 -8.24 -0.11
N VAL A 155 17.34 -8.41 0.91
CA VAL A 155 17.25 -9.65 1.69
C VAL A 155 16.80 -10.83 0.84
N SER A 156 15.76 -10.65 0.02
CA SER A 156 15.25 -11.70 -0.87
C SER A 156 16.31 -12.15 -1.88
N LYS A 157 17.13 -11.22 -2.36
CA LYS A 157 18.23 -11.50 -3.29
C LYS A 157 19.36 -12.26 -2.59
N ILE A 158 19.78 -11.82 -1.40
CA ILE A 158 20.80 -12.50 -0.60
C ILE A 158 20.38 -13.93 -0.30
N LEU A 159 19.14 -14.14 0.17
CA LEU A 159 18.63 -15.49 0.44
C LEU A 159 18.63 -16.36 -0.83
N LYS A 160 18.15 -15.83 -1.96
CA LYS A 160 18.17 -16.54 -3.25
C LYS A 160 19.58 -16.90 -3.70
N GLU A 161 20.57 -16.05 -3.47
CA GLU A 161 21.95 -16.27 -3.90
C GLU A 161 22.67 -17.23 -2.96
N SER A 162 22.56 -17.02 -1.65
CA SER A 162 23.23 -17.83 -0.63
C SER A 162 22.67 -19.24 -0.51
N LEU A 163 21.38 -19.45 -0.78
CA LEU A 163 20.81 -20.80 -0.79
C LEU A 163 21.25 -21.58 -2.02
N LYS A 164 21.77 -20.96 -3.11
CA LYS A 164 22.14 -21.68 -4.35
C LYS A 164 23.30 -22.63 -4.14
N SER A 165 24.16 -22.28 -3.20
CA SER A 165 25.29 -23.08 -2.76
C SER A 165 24.98 -23.88 -1.49
N CYS A 166 23.71 -24.21 -1.23
CA CYS A 166 23.32 -24.97 -0.05
C CYS A 166 23.16 -26.46 -0.37
N ASP A 167 24.06 -27.28 0.18
CA ASP A 167 24.12 -28.73 -0.06
C ASP A 167 22.89 -29.51 0.46
N ILE A 168 22.05 -28.87 1.28
CA ILE A 168 20.80 -29.44 1.82
C ILE A 168 19.70 -29.48 0.74
N LEU A 169 19.83 -28.63 -0.29
CA LEU A 169 18.85 -28.49 -1.37
C LEU A 169 19.32 -29.26 -2.60
N SER A 170 18.37 -29.77 -3.40
CA SER A 170 18.70 -30.37 -4.70
C SER A 170 19.35 -29.34 -5.62
N GLU A 171 20.17 -29.77 -6.59
CA GLU A 171 20.87 -28.86 -7.52
C GLU A 171 19.93 -27.92 -8.30
N GLU A 172 18.65 -28.28 -8.42
CA GLU A 172 17.63 -27.53 -9.15
C GLU A 172 16.44 -27.16 -8.25
N TYR A 173 16.62 -26.17 -7.38
CA TYR A 173 15.52 -25.63 -6.57
C TYR A 173 15.17 -24.18 -6.96
N ARG A 174 13.99 -23.73 -6.54
CA ARG A 174 13.52 -22.35 -6.67
C ARG A 174 12.98 -21.83 -5.34
N CYS A 175 13.44 -20.64 -4.94
CA CYS A 175 12.81 -19.88 -3.87
C CYS A 175 11.62 -19.07 -4.40
N VAL A 176 10.42 -19.36 -3.91
CA VAL A 176 9.18 -18.66 -4.20
C VAL A 176 8.78 -17.86 -2.98
N PHE A 177 8.91 -16.55 -3.04
CA PHE A 177 8.50 -15.68 -1.94
C PHE A 177 6.98 -15.53 -1.98
N ASN A 178 6.33 -15.78 -0.84
CA ASN A 178 4.86 -15.72 -0.74
C ASN A 178 4.33 -14.28 -0.79
N GLU A 179 5.25 -13.34 -0.64
CA GLU A 179 4.98 -11.94 -0.41
C GLU A 179 4.89 -11.17 -1.71
N LYS A 180 3.71 -10.56 -1.94
CA LYS A 180 3.55 -9.57 -2.99
C LYS A 180 4.15 -8.25 -2.51
N ASN A 181 5.15 -7.75 -3.22
CA ASN A 181 5.79 -6.47 -2.92
C ASN A 181 5.86 -5.64 -4.20
N ILE A 182 5.74 -4.33 -4.05
CA ILE A 182 5.88 -3.36 -5.13
C ILE A 182 7.14 -2.56 -4.88
N GLU A 183 8.11 -2.68 -5.78
CA GLU A 183 9.35 -1.91 -5.66
C GLU A 183 9.08 -0.40 -5.72
N ILE A 184 9.62 0.32 -4.74
CA ILE A 184 9.60 1.78 -4.67
C ILE A 184 11.02 2.31 -4.77
N LYS A 185 11.31 3.04 -5.85
CA LYS A 185 12.58 3.73 -6.00
C LYS A 185 12.70 4.85 -4.96
N LYS A 186 13.90 5.00 -4.38
CA LYS A 186 14.21 6.14 -3.51
C LYS A 186 13.93 7.44 -4.26
N SER A 187 13.21 8.35 -3.61
CA SER A 187 12.85 9.64 -4.17
C SER A 187 13.91 10.67 -3.80
N ASN A 188 14.37 11.45 -4.77
CA ASN A 188 15.20 12.63 -4.53
C ASN A 188 14.35 13.91 -4.36
N LEU A 189 13.05 13.77 -4.12
CA LEU A 189 12.11 14.89 -4.11
C LEU A 189 12.48 15.99 -3.11
N ARG A 190 13.02 15.64 -1.92
CA ARG A 190 13.46 16.63 -0.93
C ARG A 190 14.54 17.57 -1.50
N ILE A 191 15.55 17.03 -2.17
CA ILE A 191 16.61 17.83 -2.79
C ILE A 191 16.03 18.69 -3.93
N ILE A 192 15.16 18.11 -4.77
CA ILE A 192 14.52 18.84 -5.87
C ILE A 192 13.65 20.00 -5.34
N TYR A 193 12.93 19.76 -4.24
CA TYR A 193 12.13 20.75 -3.53
C TYR A 193 12.99 21.89 -2.97
N GLU A 194 14.06 21.57 -2.24
CA GLU A 194 14.98 22.55 -1.65
C GLU A 194 15.60 23.47 -2.71
N GLU A 195 16.02 22.89 -3.85
CA GLU A 195 16.54 23.67 -4.99
C GLU A 195 15.47 24.60 -5.61
N LEU A 196 14.23 24.12 -5.74
CA LEU A 196 13.13 24.89 -6.31
C LEU A 196 12.70 26.03 -5.38
N ILE A 197 12.52 25.76 -4.09
CA ILE A 197 12.06 26.76 -3.13
C ILE A 197 13.12 27.83 -2.88
N ALA A 198 14.41 27.48 -2.92
CA ALA A 198 15.50 28.45 -2.90
C ALA A 198 15.41 29.43 -4.09
N HIS A 199 15.07 28.93 -5.28
CA HIS A 199 14.82 29.80 -6.44
C HIS A 199 13.62 30.73 -6.22
N VAL A 200 12.50 30.22 -5.71
CA VAL A 200 11.29 31.02 -5.44
C VAL A 200 11.55 32.10 -4.39
N LYS A 201 12.24 31.77 -3.30
CA LYS A 201 12.65 32.73 -2.26
C LYS A 201 13.59 33.83 -2.79
N ALA A 202 14.40 33.53 -3.81
CA ALA A 202 15.28 34.51 -4.44
C ALA A 202 14.57 35.47 -5.40
N ILE A 203 13.30 35.22 -5.75
CA ILE A 203 12.52 36.13 -6.61
C ILE A 203 12.22 37.40 -5.82
N LYS A 204 12.71 38.54 -6.31
CA LYS A 204 12.39 39.86 -5.74
C LYS A 204 10.91 40.20 -5.97
N MET A 205 10.08 40.03 -4.95
CA MET A 205 8.66 40.37 -4.93
C MET A 205 8.39 41.56 -3.99
N PRO A 206 7.21 42.21 -4.08
CA PRO A 206 6.84 43.28 -3.15
C PRO A 206 6.79 42.85 -1.67
N LEU A 207 6.49 41.58 -1.42
CA LEU A 207 6.61 40.92 -0.12
C LEU A 207 7.46 39.66 -0.33
N GLY A 208 8.51 39.49 0.49
CA GLY A 208 9.38 38.32 0.44
C GLY A 208 8.69 37.05 0.93
N VAL A 209 9.22 35.87 0.55
CA VAL A 209 8.81 34.59 1.13
C VAL A 209 9.60 34.35 2.41
N VAL A 210 8.92 34.29 3.56
CA VAL A 210 9.55 34.11 4.89
C VAL A 210 9.60 32.65 5.33
N ASP A 211 8.62 31.86 4.95
CA ASP A 211 8.52 30.44 5.31
C ASP A 211 7.95 29.62 4.15
N ASP A 212 8.23 28.33 4.17
CA ASP A 212 7.77 27.36 3.19
C ASP A 212 7.49 26.01 3.84
N GLU A 213 6.52 25.29 3.29
CA GLU A 213 6.19 23.97 3.81
C GLU A 213 5.71 23.03 2.70
N CYS A 214 6.33 21.86 2.63
CA CYS A 214 5.91 20.74 1.80
C CYS A 214 5.51 19.58 2.71
N LEU A 215 4.21 19.40 2.89
CA LEU A 215 3.66 18.41 3.80
C LEU A 215 3.82 17.00 3.22
N GLY A 216 4.33 16.07 4.04
CA GLY A 216 4.40 14.65 3.66
C GLY A 216 5.43 14.33 2.58
N ILE A 217 6.45 15.19 2.35
CA ILE A 217 7.43 15.06 1.27
C ILE A 217 8.05 13.67 1.11
N ASP A 218 8.28 12.96 2.22
CA ASP A 218 8.89 11.63 2.22
C ASP A 218 7.92 10.49 1.83
N THR A 219 6.62 10.79 1.75
CA THR A 219 5.54 9.87 1.40
C THR A 219 4.83 10.22 0.09
N ILE A 220 5.19 11.32 -0.55
CA ILE A 220 4.61 11.72 -1.84
C ILE A 220 4.99 10.69 -2.93
N TYR A 221 3.99 10.33 -3.72
CA TYR A 221 4.17 9.49 -4.91
C TYR A 221 3.78 10.19 -6.21
N SER A 222 2.93 11.23 -6.15
CA SER A 222 2.49 11.96 -7.35
C SER A 222 3.62 12.80 -7.94
N ASP A 223 3.54 13.08 -9.24
CA ASP A 223 4.39 14.07 -9.90
C ASP A 223 3.97 15.50 -9.52
N PHE A 224 2.82 15.68 -8.86
CA PHE A 224 2.32 16.95 -8.35
C PHE A 224 2.55 17.09 -6.85
N VAL A 225 3.12 18.23 -6.45
CA VAL A 225 3.52 18.51 -5.08
C VAL A 225 2.98 19.86 -4.66
N ASP A 226 2.13 19.88 -3.64
CA ASP A 226 1.67 21.12 -3.02
C ASP A 226 2.78 21.73 -2.16
N VAL A 227 3.13 22.97 -2.45
CA VAL A 227 4.11 23.76 -1.69
C VAL A 227 3.41 24.99 -1.15
N TYR A 228 3.40 25.12 0.16
CA TYR A 228 2.82 26.26 0.84
C TYR A 228 3.92 27.28 1.11
N ILE A 229 3.68 28.55 0.81
CA ILE A 229 4.59 29.65 1.12
C ILE A 229 3.89 30.67 2.00
N GLN A 230 4.63 31.26 2.93
CA GLN A 230 4.20 32.40 3.71
C GLN A 230 4.96 33.63 3.25
N LEU A 231 4.22 34.70 3.00
CA LEU A 231 4.79 36.00 2.65
C LEU A 231 5.05 36.83 3.91
N GLU A 232 5.94 37.81 3.80
CA GLU A 232 6.17 38.82 4.84
C GLU A 232 4.85 39.46 5.29
N TYR A 233 4.76 39.74 6.59
CA TYR A 233 3.61 40.44 7.15
C TYR A 233 3.45 41.81 6.49
N SER A 234 2.20 42.17 6.18
CA SER A 234 1.86 43.50 5.68
C SER A 234 0.46 43.92 6.10
N ASP A 235 0.34 45.11 6.67
CA ASP A 235 -0.97 45.73 6.96
C ASP A 235 -1.74 46.12 5.67
N LYS A 236 -1.11 45.95 4.49
CA LYS A 236 -1.68 46.28 3.18
C LYS A 236 -2.48 45.14 2.55
N TRP A 237 -2.55 43.97 3.19
CA TRP A 237 -3.41 42.89 2.70
C TRP A 237 -4.87 43.37 2.67
N PRO A 238 -5.63 43.10 1.60
CA PRO A 238 -7.03 43.43 1.55
C PRO A 238 -7.80 42.73 2.68
N LYS A 239 -8.85 43.38 3.20
CA LYS A 239 -9.76 42.75 4.17
C LYS A 239 -10.86 41.94 3.51
N ASP A 240 -11.17 42.24 2.24
CA ASP A 240 -12.15 41.51 1.44
C ASP A 240 -11.54 40.23 0.87
N SER A 241 -12.25 39.11 0.98
CA SER A 241 -11.77 37.79 0.59
C SER A 241 -11.53 37.63 -0.91
N HIS A 242 -12.30 38.33 -1.76
CA HIS A 242 -12.08 38.29 -3.22
C HIS A 242 -10.87 39.14 -3.61
N ALA A 243 -10.72 40.33 -3.01
CA ALA A 243 -9.56 41.19 -3.20
C ALA A 243 -8.26 40.50 -2.76
N VAL A 244 -8.32 39.74 -1.66
CA VAL A 244 -7.29 38.80 -1.21
C VAL A 244 -6.91 37.79 -2.30
N GLY A 245 -7.91 37.15 -2.91
CA GLY A 245 -7.71 36.21 -4.02
C GLY A 245 -6.94 36.86 -5.16
N TYR A 246 -7.38 38.03 -5.62
CA TYR A 246 -6.69 38.78 -6.67
C TYR A 246 -5.28 39.20 -6.30
N ALA A 247 -5.04 39.60 -5.05
CA ALA A 247 -3.71 39.91 -4.56
C ALA A 247 -2.78 38.68 -4.62
N LYS A 248 -3.25 37.50 -4.21
CA LYS A 248 -2.51 36.24 -4.37
C LYS A 248 -2.23 35.91 -5.82
N THR A 249 -3.23 36.02 -6.70
CA THR A 249 -3.06 35.82 -8.13
C THR A 249 -1.99 36.74 -8.71
N ALA A 250 -1.92 38.01 -8.26
CA ALA A 250 -0.86 38.92 -8.66
C ALA A 250 0.53 38.44 -8.22
N PHE A 251 0.68 37.93 -6.99
CA PHE A 251 1.92 37.29 -6.54
C PHE A 251 2.26 36.04 -7.35
N TYR A 252 1.29 35.17 -7.64
CA TYR A 252 1.48 33.99 -8.49
C TYR A 252 1.95 34.37 -9.90
N CYS A 253 1.35 35.40 -10.51
CA CYS A 253 1.79 35.96 -11.78
C CYS A 253 3.23 36.48 -11.72
N GLU A 254 3.63 37.12 -10.62
CA GLU A 254 4.99 37.64 -10.47
C GLU A 254 6.02 36.51 -10.30
N ILE A 255 5.70 35.46 -9.53
CA ILE A 255 6.50 34.23 -9.43
C ILE A 255 6.62 33.60 -10.83
N TYR A 256 5.50 33.42 -11.53
CA TYR A 256 5.48 32.82 -12.87
C TYR A 256 6.35 33.59 -13.87
N LYS A 257 6.20 34.92 -13.89
CA LYS A 257 6.92 35.82 -14.81
C LYS A 257 8.43 35.78 -14.60
N ARG A 258 8.86 35.72 -13.33
CA ARG A 258 10.30 35.76 -12.97
C ARG A 258 10.93 34.38 -12.83
N SER A 259 10.15 33.32 -12.75
CA SER A 259 10.67 31.98 -12.60
C SER A 259 11.20 31.40 -13.92
N LYS A 260 12.33 30.71 -13.83
CA LYS A 260 12.87 29.88 -14.93
C LYS A 260 12.19 28.52 -15.05
N PHE A 261 11.38 28.13 -14.06
CA PHE A 261 10.67 26.84 -13.99
C PHE A 261 9.18 26.96 -14.32
N ARG A 262 8.76 28.06 -14.93
CA ARG A 262 7.37 28.36 -15.26
C ARG A 262 6.68 27.21 -16.01
N HIS A 263 5.49 26.82 -15.56
CA HIS A 263 4.63 25.86 -16.26
C HIS A 263 3.27 26.48 -16.59
N PHE A 264 2.47 26.84 -15.58
CA PHE A 264 1.26 27.66 -15.75
C PHE A 264 0.94 28.46 -14.48
N VAL A 265 0.01 29.40 -14.60
CA VAL A 265 -0.57 30.14 -13.48
C VAL A 265 -2.08 30.05 -13.54
N ASP A 266 -2.72 29.94 -12.37
CA ASP A 266 -4.17 29.88 -12.17
C ASP A 266 -4.55 30.90 -11.07
N GLU A 267 -5.84 31.14 -10.86
CA GLU A 267 -6.35 32.08 -9.87
C GLU A 267 -5.84 31.75 -8.46
N ASP A 268 -5.77 30.46 -8.13
CA ASP A 268 -5.46 29.96 -6.79
C ASP A 268 -4.00 29.54 -6.56
N CYS A 269 -3.19 29.43 -7.62
CA CYS A 269 -1.81 28.93 -7.51
C CYS A 269 -0.94 29.27 -8.72
N VAL A 270 0.38 29.13 -8.55
CA VAL A 270 1.34 29.01 -9.66
C VAL A 270 1.94 27.61 -9.68
N VAL A 271 2.05 27.01 -10.87
CA VAL A 271 2.70 25.71 -11.04
C VAL A 271 4.04 25.89 -11.74
N LEU A 272 5.08 25.34 -11.11
CA LEU A 272 6.44 25.32 -11.62
C LEU A 272 6.86 23.88 -11.93
N LYS A 273 7.47 23.63 -13.08
CA LYS A 273 7.99 22.31 -13.46
C LYS A 273 9.51 22.28 -13.34
N TYR A 274 10.04 21.38 -12.52
CA TYR A 274 11.46 21.20 -12.34
C TYR A 274 11.83 19.72 -12.20
N LYS A 275 12.83 19.26 -12.98
CA LYS A 275 13.28 17.84 -13.02
C LYS A 275 12.11 16.83 -13.13
N ASN A 276 11.13 17.15 -13.98
CA ASN A 276 9.89 16.37 -14.22
C ASN A 276 8.90 16.30 -13.05
N VAL A 277 9.08 17.09 -11.98
CA VAL A 277 8.11 17.27 -10.91
C VAL A 277 7.39 18.61 -11.08
N PHE A 278 6.09 18.62 -10.82
CA PHE A 278 5.25 19.81 -10.83
C PHE A 278 5.00 20.28 -9.39
N PHE A 279 5.45 21.49 -9.08
CA PHE A 279 5.28 22.11 -7.78
C PHE A 279 4.18 23.16 -7.86
N LYS A 280 3.08 22.92 -7.16
CA LYS A 280 1.95 23.84 -7.03
C LYS A 280 2.15 24.73 -5.82
N ILE A 281 2.54 25.98 -6.07
CA ILE A 281 2.83 26.96 -5.02
C ILE A 281 1.54 27.67 -4.60
N LEU A 282 1.28 27.67 -3.30
CA LEU A 282 0.08 28.18 -2.64
C LEU A 282 0.48 29.18 -1.55
N ILE A 283 -0.12 30.37 -1.52
CA ILE A 283 0.12 31.37 -0.47
C ILE A 283 -0.80 31.14 0.74
N LEU A 284 -0.20 30.94 1.91
CA LEU A 284 -0.87 30.88 3.20
C LEU A 284 -1.09 32.30 3.74
N GLU A 285 -2.35 32.64 4.03
CA GLU A 285 -2.69 33.93 4.66
C GLU A 285 -2.79 33.84 6.17
N GLU A 286 -3.37 32.76 6.69
CA GLU A 286 -3.50 32.48 8.12
C GLU A 286 -3.51 30.95 8.31
N MET A 287 -3.10 30.47 9.49
CA MET A 287 -3.07 29.04 9.80
C MET A 287 -4.50 28.48 9.85
N LYS A 288 -5.04 28.06 8.70
CA LYS A 288 -6.28 27.29 8.61
C LYS A 288 -6.14 26.05 9.49
N ILE A 289 -7.17 25.74 10.28
CA ILE A 289 -7.23 24.53 11.13
C ILE A 289 -6.85 23.28 10.33
N ASP A 290 -7.33 23.22 9.08
CA ASP A 290 -6.98 22.16 8.12
C ASP A 290 -5.48 21.96 7.94
N PHE A 291 -4.74 23.06 7.78
CA PHE A 291 -3.30 23.03 7.61
C PHE A 291 -2.59 22.63 8.91
N VAL A 292 -3.04 23.16 10.05
CA VAL A 292 -2.45 22.86 11.37
C VAL A 292 -2.55 21.38 11.71
N ILE A 293 -3.71 20.76 11.48
CA ILE A 293 -3.92 19.34 11.75
C ILE A 293 -3.13 18.48 10.77
N LYS A 294 -3.09 18.83 9.47
CA LYS A 294 -2.23 18.13 8.48
C LYS A 294 -0.75 18.20 8.89
N LYS A 295 -0.26 19.39 9.24
CA LYS A 295 1.11 19.59 9.74
C LYS A 295 1.40 18.75 10.98
N SER A 296 0.45 18.67 11.91
CA SER A 296 0.58 17.83 13.11
C SER A 296 0.64 16.33 12.75
N LEU A 297 -0.20 15.87 11.83
CA LEU A 297 -0.21 14.49 11.36
C LEU A 297 1.15 14.08 10.79
N TYR A 298 1.71 14.89 9.87
CA TYR A 298 2.97 14.57 9.22
C TYR A 298 4.17 14.61 10.19
N ARG A 299 4.15 15.50 11.19
CA ARG A 299 5.14 15.48 12.28
C ARG A 299 5.07 14.20 13.11
N SER A 300 3.86 13.73 13.43
CA SER A 300 3.67 12.47 14.15
C SER A 300 4.09 11.27 13.31
N LEU A 301 3.77 11.27 12.01
CA LEU A 301 4.24 10.26 11.04
C LEU A 301 5.78 10.21 10.99
N ASP A 302 6.45 11.36 10.96
CA ASP A 302 7.91 11.43 10.99
C ASP A 302 8.51 10.84 12.27
N SER A 303 7.85 11.10 13.41
CA SER A 303 8.24 10.55 14.72
C SER A 303 8.09 9.03 14.76
N VAL A 304 6.94 8.50 14.30
CA VAL A 304 6.68 7.05 14.27
C VAL A 304 7.53 6.32 13.25
N SER A 305 7.93 6.96 12.17
CA SER A 305 8.85 6.40 11.18
C SER A 305 10.23 6.07 11.78
N ARG A 306 10.58 6.60 12.96
CA ARG A 306 11.79 6.19 13.69
C ARG A 306 11.67 4.80 14.31
N SER A 307 10.46 4.42 14.73
CA SER A 307 10.15 3.10 15.29
C SER A 307 9.74 2.09 14.22
N TYR A 308 9.25 2.56 13.07
CA TYR A 308 8.83 1.75 11.92
C TYR A 308 9.47 2.32 10.65
N PRO A 309 10.76 2.04 10.39
CA PRO A 309 11.54 2.65 9.31
C PRO A 309 10.95 2.45 7.92
N ASN A 310 10.22 1.36 7.69
CA ASN A 310 9.62 1.07 6.39
C ASN A 310 8.27 1.75 6.17
N LEU A 311 7.66 2.37 7.19
CA LEU A 311 6.31 2.96 7.10
C LEU A 311 6.16 3.92 5.92
N LYS A 312 7.13 4.81 5.71
CA LYS A 312 7.12 5.78 4.59
C LYS A 312 7.16 5.09 3.22
N ASN A 313 7.98 4.05 3.10
CA ASN A 313 8.05 3.24 1.87
C ASN A 313 6.76 2.44 1.66
N ASN A 314 6.17 1.91 2.73
CA ASN A 314 4.92 1.17 2.70
C ASN A 314 3.75 2.05 2.22
N ILE A 315 3.68 3.29 2.71
CA ILE A 315 2.73 4.30 2.24
C ILE A 315 2.92 4.57 0.74
N ARG A 316 4.16 4.80 0.29
CA ARG A 316 4.46 5.05 -1.14
C ARG A 316 4.11 3.85 -2.01
N MET A 317 4.29 2.63 -1.50
CA MET A 317 3.86 1.40 -2.16
C MET A 317 2.34 1.36 -2.35
N VAL A 318 1.57 1.66 -1.31
CA VAL A 318 0.11 1.73 -1.42
C VAL A 318 -0.33 2.82 -2.41
N LYS A 319 0.32 3.98 -2.40
CA LYS A 319 0.04 5.05 -3.39
C LYS A 319 0.36 4.60 -4.81
N LYS A 320 1.48 3.90 -5.05
CA LYS A 320 1.82 3.32 -6.36
C LYS A 320 0.79 2.30 -6.82
N TYR A 321 0.35 1.43 -5.93
CA TYR A 321 -0.73 0.49 -6.20
C TYR A 321 -2.01 1.22 -6.64
N LEU A 322 -2.52 2.13 -5.80
CA LEU A 322 -3.74 2.89 -6.08
C LEU A 322 -3.62 3.76 -7.33
N SER A 323 -2.44 4.33 -7.58
CA SER A 323 -2.14 5.11 -8.79
C SER A 323 -2.19 4.23 -10.05
N SER A 324 -1.69 2.99 -9.97
CA SER A 324 -1.72 2.07 -11.12
C SER A 324 -3.14 1.74 -11.56
N HIS A 325 -4.10 1.72 -10.64
CA HIS A 325 -5.51 1.42 -10.90
C HIS A 325 -6.42 2.66 -10.97
N GLY A 326 -5.84 3.85 -10.86
CA GLY A 326 -6.54 5.13 -11.04
C GLY A 326 -7.41 5.60 -9.88
N TYR A 327 -7.18 5.07 -8.67
CA TYR A 327 -7.84 5.55 -7.44
C TYR A 327 -7.10 6.72 -6.79
N TYR A 328 -5.77 6.78 -6.95
CA TYR A 328 -4.92 7.86 -6.46
C TYR A 328 -4.34 8.67 -7.64
N PRO A 329 -4.22 10.01 -7.54
CA PRO A 329 -4.61 10.84 -6.41
C PRO A 329 -6.08 11.33 -6.45
N PHE A 330 -6.83 10.99 -7.51
CA PHE A 330 -8.15 11.60 -7.78
C PHE A 330 -9.23 11.28 -6.73
N TYR A 331 -9.47 10.00 -6.41
CA TYR A 331 -10.46 9.62 -5.40
C TYR A 331 -9.88 9.57 -3.99
N LEU A 332 -8.63 9.12 -3.87
CA LEU A 332 -7.90 9.00 -2.63
C LEU A 332 -6.64 9.86 -2.76
N ASN A 333 -6.67 11.07 -2.20
CA ASN A 333 -5.51 11.98 -2.20
C ASN A 333 -4.46 11.55 -1.17
N ASP A 334 -3.32 12.26 -1.13
CA ASP A 334 -2.22 11.97 -0.19
C ASP A 334 -2.71 11.84 1.24
N LEU A 335 -3.43 12.84 1.76
CA LEU A 335 -3.92 12.84 3.13
C LEU A 335 -4.79 11.61 3.41
N PHE A 336 -5.69 11.26 2.50
CA PHE A 336 -6.60 10.12 2.69
C PHE A 336 -5.83 8.80 2.77
N VAL A 337 -4.89 8.58 1.84
CA VAL A 337 -4.09 7.35 1.80
C VAL A 337 -3.17 7.26 3.02
N ASP A 338 -2.52 8.37 3.39
CA ASP A 338 -1.62 8.42 4.55
C ASP A 338 -2.37 8.08 5.84
N VAL A 339 -3.59 8.59 6.00
CA VAL A 339 -4.45 8.31 7.15
C VAL A 339 -4.89 6.86 7.20
N ILE A 340 -5.34 6.27 6.08
CA ILE A 340 -5.67 4.83 6.04
C ILE A 340 -4.45 4.02 6.48
N CYS A 341 -3.29 4.32 5.89
CA CYS A 341 -2.03 3.64 6.19
C CYS A 341 -1.61 3.77 7.66
N LEU A 342 -1.82 4.93 8.28
CA LEU A 342 -1.59 5.14 9.72
C LEU A 342 -2.64 4.45 10.60
N CYS A 343 -3.83 4.19 10.08
CA CYS A 343 -4.87 3.42 10.77
C CYS A 343 -4.63 1.91 10.71
N LEU A 344 -3.75 1.42 9.84
CA LEU A 344 -3.32 0.02 9.84
C LEU A 344 -2.48 -0.26 11.08
N GLU A 345 -2.37 -1.54 11.46
CA GLU A 345 -1.44 -1.93 12.51
C GLU A 345 -0.03 -1.42 12.19
N LYS A 346 0.76 -1.12 13.22
CA LYS A 346 2.14 -0.65 13.05
C LYS A 346 3.01 -1.78 12.51
N ILE A 347 2.96 -1.96 11.20
CA ILE A 347 3.56 -3.05 10.46
C ILE A 347 4.76 -2.49 9.70
N ASP A 348 5.93 -3.01 10.03
CA ASP A 348 7.16 -2.65 9.31
C ASP A 348 7.33 -3.47 8.02
N CYS A 349 6.89 -4.73 8.00
CA CYS A 349 7.00 -5.61 6.83
C CYS A 349 6.14 -5.10 5.65
N PRO A 350 6.73 -4.78 4.47
CA PRO A 350 5.99 -4.23 3.34
C PRO A 350 4.86 -5.13 2.82
N SER A 351 5.14 -6.39 2.58
CA SER A 351 4.17 -7.32 1.99
C SER A 351 2.94 -7.54 2.88
N ARG A 352 3.15 -7.66 4.20
CA ARG A 352 2.07 -7.71 5.17
C ARG A 352 1.30 -6.40 5.18
N PHE A 353 2.02 -5.28 5.20
CA PHE A 353 1.38 -3.96 5.15
C PHE A 353 0.46 -3.83 3.94
N LEU A 354 0.94 -4.27 2.76
CA LEU A 354 0.15 -4.28 1.55
C LEU A 354 -1.06 -5.22 1.66
N ARG A 355 -0.88 -6.44 2.20
CA ARG A 355 -1.98 -7.38 2.41
C ARG A 355 -3.05 -6.80 3.32
N GLU A 356 -2.68 -6.21 4.45
CA GLU A 356 -3.58 -5.61 5.42
C GLU A 356 -4.30 -4.39 4.82
N PHE A 357 -3.61 -3.63 3.96
CA PHE A 357 -4.25 -2.59 3.15
C PHE A 357 -5.26 -3.18 2.15
N LEU A 358 -4.94 -4.27 1.45
CA LEU A 358 -5.85 -4.90 0.50
C LEU A 358 -7.09 -5.48 1.19
N GLU A 359 -6.93 -6.03 2.40
CA GLU A 359 -8.01 -6.54 3.24
C GLU A 359 -8.80 -5.43 3.97
N TYR A 360 -8.36 -4.17 3.87
CA TYR A 360 -8.95 -3.04 4.58
C TYR A 360 -10.42 -2.81 4.21
N ASN A 361 -11.28 -2.71 5.23
CA ASN A 361 -12.72 -2.60 5.06
C ASN A 361 -13.23 -1.17 4.84
N PHE A 362 -12.36 -0.15 4.83
CA PHE A 362 -12.77 1.26 4.66
C PHE A 362 -13.88 1.69 5.63
N ASP A 363 -13.90 1.09 6.82
CA ASP A 363 -14.79 1.49 7.91
C ASP A 363 -14.37 2.86 8.44
N PHE A 364 -15.33 3.65 8.91
CA PHE A 364 -15.06 5.02 9.34
C PHE A 364 -14.21 5.03 10.62
N LYS A 365 -13.00 5.59 10.54
CA LYS A 365 -12.10 5.71 11.69
C LYS A 365 -11.90 7.16 12.12
N LYS A 366 -11.63 7.34 13.40
CA LYS A 366 -11.20 8.59 14.01
C LYS A 366 -9.74 8.44 14.46
N LEU A 367 -8.86 9.31 13.97
CA LEU A 367 -7.42 9.29 14.22
C LEU A 367 -6.99 10.55 14.98
N ASN A 368 -6.37 10.36 16.14
CA ASN A 368 -5.72 11.45 16.85
C ASN A 368 -4.40 11.78 16.16
N VAL A 369 -4.23 13.00 15.65
CA VAL A 369 -3.01 13.34 14.88
C VAL A 369 -1.77 13.52 15.77
N GLU A 370 -1.89 13.61 17.09
CA GLU A 370 -0.77 13.70 18.03
C GLU A 370 -0.35 12.32 18.56
N THR A 371 -1.30 11.49 18.99
CA THR A 371 -1.02 10.15 19.56
C THR A 371 -1.02 9.02 18.52
N LEU A 372 -1.62 9.27 17.35
CA LEU A 372 -1.95 8.26 16.33
C LEU A 372 -2.83 7.12 16.85
N GLU A 373 -3.56 7.36 17.94
CA GLU A 373 -4.59 6.43 18.41
C GLU A 373 -5.76 6.43 17.45
N VAL A 374 -6.20 5.22 17.10
CA VAL A 374 -7.28 4.96 16.15
C VAL A 374 -8.50 4.48 16.93
N GLN A 375 -9.64 5.09 16.68
CA GLN A 375 -10.93 4.74 17.25
C GLN A 375 -11.96 4.55 16.13
N ASP A 376 -13.05 3.83 16.42
CA ASP A 376 -14.18 3.81 15.50
C ASP A 376 -14.89 5.16 15.51
N SER A 377 -15.21 5.66 14.31
CA SER A 377 -15.94 6.91 14.16
C SER A 377 -17.44 6.66 14.33
N SER A 378 -18.07 7.38 15.24
CA SER A 378 -19.54 7.40 15.37
C SER A 378 -20.22 8.12 14.20
N VAL A 379 -19.45 8.92 13.45
CA VAL A 379 -19.90 9.62 12.25
C VAL A 379 -19.53 8.78 11.04
N LYS A 380 -20.40 8.73 10.01
CA LYS A 380 -20.16 8.01 8.75
C LYS A 380 -19.08 8.69 7.86
N ARG A 381 -17.96 9.10 8.45
CA ARG A 381 -16.82 9.80 7.85
C ARG A 381 -15.53 9.48 8.59
N PHE A 382 -14.40 9.52 7.88
CA PHE A 382 -13.10 9.54 8.52
C PHE A 382 -12.90 10.88 9.23
N CYS A 383 -12.32 10.85 10.42
CA CYS A 383 -12.12 12.04 11.24
C CYS A 383 -10.67 12.11 11.70
N LEU A 384 -9.99 13.22 11.39
CA LEU A 384 -8.71 13.58 11.98
C LEU A 384 -8.98 14.60 13.07
N TYR A 385 -8.42 14.41 14.25
CA TYR A 385 -8.64 15.36 15.32
C TYR A 385 -7.39 15.68 16.09
N LYS A 386 -7.36 16.90 16.59
CA LYS A 386 -6.37 17.43 17.51
C LYS A 386 -7.11 18.19 18.60
N LYS A 387 -7.07 17.69 19.84
CA LYS A 387 -7.89 18.23 20.95
C LYS A 387 -9.37 18.30 20.55
N LEU A 388 -9.95 19.51 20.42
CA LEU A 388 -11.34 19.74 20.02
C LEU A 388 -11.53 19.98 18.51
N ASP A 389 -10.44 20.21 17.77
CA ASP A 389 -10.50 20.49 16.34
C ASP A 389 -10.62 19.20 15.53
N ASN A 390 -11.47 19.19 14.52
CA ASN A 390 -11.73 18.02 13.69
C ASN A 390 -11.69 18.38 12.19
N ILE A 391 -11.09 17.51 11.40
CA ILE A 391 -11.22 17.48 9.93
C ILE A 391 -11.95 16.21 9.56
N PHE A 392 -12.92 16.33 8.68
CA PHE A 392 -13.61 15.17 8.10
C PHE A 392 -13.11 14.90 6.70
N LEU A 393 -12.83 13.62 6.43
CA LEU A 393 -12.48 13.13 5.10
C LEU A 393 -13.65 12.29 4.59
N ASP A 394 -14.26 12.75 3.50
CA ASP A 394 -15.38 12.07 2.85
C ASP A 394 -14.86 10.92 1.99
N LEU A 395 -15.45 9.73 2.16
CA LEU A 395 -15.15 8.60 1.27
C LEU A 395 -15.65 8.89 -0.16
N PRO A 396 -14.99 8.31 -1.17
CA PRO A 396 -15.54 8.26 -2.53
C PRO A 396 -16.95 7.63 -2.56
N GLU A 397 -17.67 7.84 -3.66
CA GLU A 397 -18.98 7.20 -3.88
C GLU A 397 -18.89 5.68 -3.63
N SER A 398 -19.92 5.10 -3.01
CA SER A 398 -19.91 3.70 -2.59
C SER A 398 -19.61 2.71 -3.73
N ILE A 399 -19.95 3.05 -4.97
CA ILE A 399 -19.63 2.25 -6.17
C ILE A 399 -18.12 2.19 -6.40
N VAL A 400 -17.39 3.29 -6.21
CA VAL A 400 -15.93 3.37 -6.34
C VAL A 400 -15.27 2.52 -5.25
N VAL A 401 -15.72 2.64 -4.00
CA VAL A 401 -15.20 1.84 -2.87
C VAL A 401 -15.48 0.34 -3.07
N LYS A 402 -16.67 -0.02 -3.54
CA LYS A 402 -17.02 -1.42 -3.87
C LYS A 402 -16.13 -1.99 -4.96
N ARG A 403 -15.83 -1.21 -6.01
CA ARG A 403 -14.92 -1.63 -7.09
C ARG A 403 -13.50 -1.84 -6.56
N LEU A 404 -13.00 -0.95 -5.70
CA LEU A 404 -11.68 -1.11 -5.07
C LEU A 404 -11.62 -2.38 -4.21
N LYS A 405 -12.64 -2.65 -3.40
CA LYS A 405 -12.72 -3.89 -2.60
C LYS A 405 -12.75 -5.14 -3.48
N MET A 406 -13.46 -5.10 -4.61
CA MET A 406 -13.49 -6.22 -5.56
C MET A 406 -12.11 -6.45 -6.19
N LEU A 407 -11.45 -5.38 -6.64
CA LEU A 407 -10.08 -5.43 -7.15
C LEU A 407 -9.13 -6.03 -6.11
N ASN A 408 -9.16 -5.52 -4.87
CA ASN A 408 -8.31 -6.02 -3.79
C ASN A 408 -8.51 -7.54 -3.55
N ARG A 409 -9.77 -8.03 -3.56
CA ARG A 409 -10.06 -9.47 -3.40
C ARG A 409 -9.49 -10.30 -4.55
N LEU A 410 -9.63 -9.84 -5.80
CA LEU A 410 -9.06 -10.51 -6.96
C LEU A 410 -7.53 -10.58 -6.85
N LEU A 411 -6.91 -9.50 -6.41
CA LEU A 411 -5.47 -9.42 -6.24
C LEU A 411 -4.97 -10.25 -5.04
N LEU A 412 -5.75 -10.44 -3.98
CA LEU A 412 -5.37 -11.33 -2.88
C LEU A 412 -5.38 -12.80 -3.30
N GLY A 413 -6.32 -13.21 -4.14
CA GLY A 413 -6.54 -14.62 -4.51
C GLY A 413 -5.89 -15.10 -5.82
N GLY A 414 -5.22 -14.25 -6.60
CA GLY A 414 -4.72 -14.61 -7.93
C GLY A 414 -3.29 -14.17 -8.24
N PRO A 415 -2.65 -14.74 -9.28
CA PRO A 415 -1.26 -14.43 -9.68
C PRO A 415 -1.12 -13.11 -10.46
N TYR A 416 -2.06 -12.18 -10.28
CA TYR A 416 -2.11 -10.94 -11.04
C TYR A 416 -1.00 -9.95 -10.63
N ASP A 417 -0.51 -9.19 -11.62
CA ASP A 417 0.37 -8.05 -11.39
C ASP A 417 -0.39 -6.95 -10.65
N LEU A 418 0.11 -6.57 -9.47
CA LEU A 418 -0.48 -5.55 -8.61
C LEU A 418 -0.49 -4.16 -9.24
N CYS A 419 0.41 -3.87 -10.17
CA CYS A 419 0.58 -2.54 -10.76
C CYS A 419 0.10 -2.47 -12.21
N TYR A 420 -0.61 -3.48 -12.72
CA TYR A 420 -1.15 -3.48 -14.07
C TYR A 420 -2.67 -3.27 -14.09
N PRO A 421 -3.19 -2.16 -14.66
CA PRO A 421 -4.61 -1.92 -14.73
C PRO A 421 -5.31 -2.86 -15.72
N ASN A 422 -6.50 -3.33 -15.36
CA ASN A 422 -7.39 -4.00 -16.32
C ASN A 422 -8.13 -2.95 -17.15
N CYS A 423 -7.96 -2.93 -18.48
CA CYS A 423 -8.64 -1.97 -19.34
C CYS A 423 -10.01 -2.44 -19.85
N TYR A 424 -10.40 -3.70 -19.62
CA TYR A 424 -11.54 -4.31 -20.30
C TYR A 424 -12.88 -4.13 -19.58
N ASP A 425 -12.87 -3.73 -18.31
CA ASP A 425 -14.08 -3.54 -17.49
C ASP A 425 -14.58 -2.08 -17.47
N TYR A 426 -14.04 -1.26 -18.38
CA TYR A 426 -14.39 0.14 -18.63
C TYR A 426 -15.10 0.30 -19.97
N ASP A 427 -15.89 1.37 -20.15
CA ASP A 427 -16.60 1.58 -21.42
C ASP A 427 -15.65 2.11 -22.51
N PHE A 428 -14.69 2.94 -22.11
CA PHE A 428 -13.53 3.32 -22.91
C PHE A 428 -12.35 3.73 -22.02
N CYS A 429 -11.15 3.69 -22.60
CA CYS A 429 -9.91 4.15 -21.98
C CYS A 429 -9.17 5.12 -22.91
N LEU A 430 -8.57 6.16 -22.35
CA LEU A 430 -7.76 7.14 -23.06
C LEU A 430 -6.31 7.08 -22.56
N SER A 431 -5.33 7.17 -23.46
CA SER A 431 -3.90 7.08 -23.11
C SER A 431 -3.08 8.16 -23.82
N TYR A 432 -2.06 8.68 -23.14
CA TYR A 432 -1.08 9.58 -23.76
C TYR A 432 -0.03 8.82 -24.58
N PHE A 433 0.19 7.54 -24.26
CA PHE A 433 1.20 6.68 -24.88
C PHE A 433 0.56 5.59 -25.75
N PRO A 434 1.28 5.13 -26.80
CA PRO A 434 0.83 4.00 -27.60
C PRO A 434 0.75 2.74 -26.73
N ARG A 435 -0.32 1.97 -26.93
CA ARG A 435 -0.63 0.75 -26.17
C ARG A 435 -1.22 -0.29 -27.10
N GLU A 436 -1.05 -1.55 -26.75
CA GLU A 436 -1.68 -2.66 -27.46
C GLU A 436 -3.21 -2.47 -27.48
N ASN A 437 -3.83 -2.69 -28.64
CA ASN A 437 -5.27 -2.55 -28.88
C ASN A 437 -5.84 -1.12 -28.79
N PHE A 438 -5.01 -0.09 -28.59
CA PHE A 438 -5.47 1.31 -28.64
C PHE A 438 -5.33 1.87 -30.05
N ASN A 439 -6.37 2.53 -30.54
CA ASN A 439 -6.39 3.28 -31.79
C ASN A 439 -5.87 4.70 -31.59
N ILE A 440 -5.20 5.26 -32.60
CA ILE A 440 -4.76 6.66 -32.60
C ILE A 440 -5.94 7.57 -32.99
N PHE A 441 -6.21 8.60 -32.18
CA PHE A 441 -7.28 9.56 -32.43
C PHE A 441 -6.80 10.80 -33.21
N GLU A 442 -5.62 11.36 -32.90
CA GLU A 442 -5.01 12.48 -33.64
C GLU A 442 -3.49 12.34 -33.81
N LYS A 443 -2.98 12.70 -35.00
CA LYS A 443 -1.54 12.67 -35.33
C LYS A 443 -0.76 13.89 -34.86
N GLU A 444 -1.41 15.06 -34.75
CA GLU A 444 -0.74 16.34 -34.49
C GLU A 444 -1.51 17.15 -33.43
N GLY A 445 -1.13 16.95 -32.17
CA GLY A 445 -1.61 17.73 -31.04
C GLY A 445 -0.48 17.94 -30.04
N LEU A 446 -0.40 19.17 -29.51
CA LEU A 446 0.54 19.56 -28.45
C LEU A 446 0.49 18.55 -27.30
N ILE A 447 1.65 17.97 -26.99
CA ILE A 447 1.79 16.98 -25.93
C ILE A 447 1.78 17.71 -24.59
N CYS A 448 0.60 18.03 -24.06
CA CYS A 448 0.46 18.27 -22.64
C CYS A 448 0.23 16.90 -21.97
N GLN A 449 1.27 16.37 -21.29
CA GLN A 449 1.17 15.10 -20.53
C GLN A 449 0.48 15.32 -19.16
N PHE A 450 -0.52 16.21 -19.12
CA PHE A 450 -1.17 16.64 -17.90
C PHE A 450 -2.67 16.60 -18.08
N LEU A 451 -3.33 15.82 -17.23
CA LEU A 451 -4.77 15.90 -17.03
C LEU A 451 -5.03 16.83 -15.85
N ASP A 452 -5.60 18.00 -16.12
CA ASP A 452 -6.17 18.83 -15.06
C ASP A 452 -7.39 18.11 -14.48
N TYR A 453 -7.26 17.59 -13.26
CA TYR A 453 -8.35 16.89 -12.57
C TYR A 453 -9.59 17.76 -12.41
N LYS A 454 -9.46 19.10 -12.40
CA LYS A 454 -10.62 20.02 -12.34
C LYS A 454 -11.60 19.76 -13.49
N ILE A 455 -11.12 19.32 -14.65
CA ILE A 455 -11.97 18.94 -15.79
C ILE A 455 -12.91 17.79 -15.41
N LEU A 456 -12.38 16.77 -14.73
CA LEU A 456 -13.15 15.60 -14.29
C LEU A 456 -14.11 15.94 -13.14
N GLU A 457 -13.77 16.96 -12.34
CA GLU A 457 -14.60 17.42 -11.22
C GLU A 457 -15.77 18.30 -11.63
N LYS A 458 -15.76 18.86 -12.85
CA LYS A 458 -16.89 19.65 -13.38
C LYS A 458 -18.19 18.86 -13.20
N LYS A 459 -19.19 19.51 -12.59
CA LYS A 459 -20.47 18.88 -12.21
C LYS A 459 -21.14 18.14 -13.37
N GLU A 460 -21.03 18.69 -14.58
CA GLU A 460 -21.59 18.11 -15.82
C GLU A 460 -20.85 16.84 -16.27
N VAL A 461 -19.55 16.75 -16.01
CA VAL A 461 -18.67 15.63 -16.35
C VAL A 461 -18.79 14.53 -15.30
N LYS A 462 -18.66 14.89 -14.01
CA LYS A 462 -18.75 13.99 -12.85
C LYS A 462 -20.07 13.22 -12.76
N LYS A 463 -21.17 13.83 -13.23
CA LYS A 463 -22.48 13.18 -13.30
C LYS A 463 -22.59 12.10 -14.38
N ARG A 464 -21.73 12.14 -15.41
CA ARG A 464 -21.83 11.25 -16.57
C ARG A 464 -21.10 9.92 -16.38
N ALA A 465 -19.99 9.93 -15.66
CA ALA A 465 -19.16 8.73 -15.48
C ALA A 465 -18.39 8.72 -14.15
N TYR A 466 -17.81 7.55 -13.88
CA TYR A 466 -16.74 7.33 -12.92
C TYR A 466 -15.41 7.35 -13.66
N PHE A 467 -14.42 8.08 -13.12
CA PHE A 467 -13.16 8.36 -13.78
C PHE A 467 -12.01 7.82 -12.95
N TYR A 468 -11.19 6.95 -13.55
CA TYR A 468 -10.04 6.34 -12.90
C TYR A 468 -8.79 6.72 -13.67
N TYR A 469 -8.10 7.76 -13.23
CA TYR A 469 -6.89 8.23 -13.90
C TYR A 469 -5.66 7.59 -13.27
N SER A 470 -5.02 6.70 -14.01
CA SER A 470 -3.74 6.15 -13.61
C SER A 470 -2.61 7.11 -13.97
N GLU A 471 -2.03 7.73 -12.95
CA GLU A 471 -0.85 8.59 -13.12
C GLU A 471 0.39 7.77 -13.53
N ALA A 472 0.56 6.57 -12.95
CA ALA A 472 1.65 5.66 -13.29
C ALA A 472 1.63 5.23 -14.76
N HIS A 473 0.44 5.04 -15.32
CA HIS A 473 0.25 4.63 -16.72
C HIS A 473 -0.10 5.79 -17.66
N LYS A 474 -0.26 7.01 -17.14
CA LYS A 474 -0.73 8.20 -17.90
C LYS A 474 -1.96 7.86 -18.75
N MET A 475 -2.95 7.23 -18.12
CA MET A 475 -4.12 6.62 -18.76
C MET A 475 -5.39 6.92 -17.95
N LEU A 476 -6.45 7.38 -18.62
CA LEU A 476 -7.76 7.58 -18.04
C LEU A 476 -8.69 6.43 -18.42
N MET A 477 -9.22 5.74 -17.42
CA MET A 477 -10.21 4.66 -17.59
C MET A 477 -11.59 5.18 -17.18
N VAL A 478 -12.59 5.03 -18.06
CA VAL A 478 -13.91 5.67 -17.88
C VAL A 478 -15.02 4.63 -17.84
N LYS A 479 -15.84 4.71 -16.78
CA LYS A 479 -17.08 3.92 -16.65
C LYS A 479 -18.29 4.85 -16.59
N CYS A 480 -19.02 4.95 -17.69
CA CYS A 480 -20.25 5.73 -17.81
C CYS A 480 -21.32 5.21 -16.85
N ARG A 481 -22.10 6.14 -16.28
CA ARG A 481 -23.30 5.77 -15.52
C ARG A 481 -24.38 5.34 -16.51
N LYS A 482 -25.24 4.38 -16.11
CA LYS A 482 -26.16 3.61 -16.98
C LYS A 482 -27.03 4.42 -17.97
N GLU A 483 -27.24 5.71 -17.73
CA GLU A 483 -28.11 6.58 -18.53
C GLU A 483 -27.36 7.54 -19.46
N ASN A 484 -26.02 7.52 -19.48
CA ASN A 484 -25.22 8.46 -20.24
C ASN A 484 -24.65 7.85 -21.52
N ASP A 485 -24.74 8.60 -22.62
CA ASP A 485 -24.10 8.25 -23.87
C ASP A 485 -22.58 8.34 -23.75
N VAL A 486 -21.91 7.25 -24.12
CA VAL A 486 -20.46 7.08 -24.08
C VAL A 486 -19.79 8.01 -25.10
N ILE A 487 -20.36 8.14 -26.30
CA ILE A 487 -19.70 8.81 -27.43
C ILE A 487 -19.49 10.31 -27.18
N PRO A 488 -20.51 11.10 -26.76
CA PRO A 488 -20.33 12.54 -26.50
C PRO A 488 -19.33 12.81 -25.36
N LEU A 489 -19.34 11.99 -24.31
CA LEU A 489 -18.39 12.15 -23.20
C LEU A 489 -16.95 11.85 -23.66
N MET A 490 -16.77 10.81 -24.45
CA MET A 490 -15.48 10.43 -25.02
C MET A 490 -14.89 11.55 -25.89
N TYR A 491 -15.66 12.10 -26.83
CA TYR A 491 -15.21 13.22 -27.68
C TYR A 491 -14.94 14.49 -26.87
N TYR A 492 -15.77 14.80 -25.87
CA TYR A 492 -15.53 15.92 -24.97
C TYR A 492 -14.20 15.77 -24.22
N LEU A 493 -13.92 14.59 -23.66
CA LEU A 493 -12.67 14.36 -22.96
C LEU A 493 -11.48 14.48 -23.90
N LEU A 494 -11.54 13.87 -25.09
CA LEU A 494 -10.48 13.97 -26.09
C LEU A 494 -10.17 15.43 -26.46
N SER A 495 -11.19 16.27 -26.65
CA SER A 495 -10.98 17.68 -27.02
C SER A 495 -10.38 18.55 -25.91
N VAL A 496 -10.49 18.14 -24.64
CA VAL A 496 -10.01 18.93 -23.50
C VAL A 496 -8.80 18.33 -22.76
N THR A 497 -8.41 17.07 -23.04
CA THR A 497 -7.38 16.35 -22.25
C THR A 497 -6.14 15.92 -23.02
N SER A 498 -5.99 16.28 -24.30
CA SER A 498 -4.81 15.99 -25.14
C SER A 498 -4.40 14.51 -25.24
N PHE A 499 -5.27 13.57 -24.83
CA PHE A 499 -5.04 12.14 -25.03
C PHE A 499 -4.99 11.81 -26.52
N LYS A 500 -4.08 10.90 -26.90
CA LYS A 500 -3.82 10.57 -28.30
C LYS A 500 -4.34 9.19 -28.71
N TYR A 501 -4.49 8.31 -27.74
CA TYR A 501 -4.81 6.91 -27.96
C TYR A 501 -6.08 6.55 -27.24
N ILE A 502 -6.93 5.73 -27.86
CA ILE A 502 -8.21 5.31 -27.32
C ILE A 502 -8.44 3.81 -27.49
N LEU A 503 -8.99 3.19 -26.44
CA LEU A 503 -9.58 1.86 -26.48
C LEU A 503 -11.09 2.01 -26.23
N THR A 504 -11.92 1.56 -27.17
CA THR A 504 -13.37 1.49 -27.02
C THR A 504 -13.79 0.04 -26.79
N ASN A 505 -14.41 -0.25 -25.64
CA ASN A 505 -14.93 -1.59 -25.35
C ASN A 505 -16.40 -1.75 -25.76
N CYS A 506 -16.97 -0.75 -26.44
CA CYS A 506 -18.38 -0.66 -26.81
C CYS A 506 -18.86 -1.79 -27.74
N GLU A 507 -17.97 -2.59 -28.34
CA GLU A 507 -18.35 -3.66 -29.27
C GLU A 507 -18.49 -5.06 -28.63
N LYS A 508 -17.94 -5.30 -27.43
CA LYS A 508 -17.95 -6.66 -26.82
C LYS A 508 -19.25 -7.03 -26.08
N HIS A 509 -20.19 -6.08 -25.92
CA HIS A 509 -21.50 -6.33 -25.30
C HIS A 509 -22.67 -6.31 -26.31
N ARG A 510 -22.37 -6.39 -27.62
CA ARG A 510 -23.36 -6.51 -28.70
C ARG A 510 -23.32 -7.86 -29.45
N LYS A 511 -22.65 -8.87 -28.91
CA LYS A 511 -22.71 -10.25 -29.42
C LYS A 511 -23.19 -11.21 -28.34
#